data_AF-A0A291W3E2-F1
#
_entry.id   AF-A0A291W3E2-F1
#
_cell.length_a   1.000
_cell.length_b   1.000
_cell.length_c   1.000
_cell.angle_alpha   90.00
_cell.angle_beta   90.00
_cell.angle_gamma   90.00
#
_symmetry.space_group_name_H-M   'P 1'
#
loop_
_entity.id
_entity.type
_entity.pdbx_description
1 polymer ?
#
loop_
_entity_poly.entity_id
_entity_poly.type
_entity_poly.pdbx_seq_one_letter_code
_entity_poly.pdbx_strand_id
1 'polypeptide(L)'
;MPLARYALQYASQLAELLGPDWRAGGCGSATFAVLSGPGIELGVSTASPLRAGSEVRVETRLRSDLAWPRRTDYHGKVQGTAGDPAAVAEAIRREVLPAWTALVTELEARTRLQRSSLRQFASLAAATVGEGATIHYGSRPGVADLRWDGGWAVLWADDKGCISSPHVQTRHVRGAEALLAMLTAISPSAVS
;
A
#
# COMPACT_ATOMS: atom_id res chain seq x y z
N MET A 1 15.34 16.19 -31.26
CA MET A 1 14.16 17.01 -30.88
C MET A 1 13.78 16.69 -29.44
N PRO A 2 13.49 17.67 -28.58
CA PRO A 2 13.03 17.39 -27.22
C PRO A 2 11.66 16.68 -27.28
N LEU A 3 11.52 15.55 -26.61
CA LEU A 3 10.22 14.88 -26.41
C LEU A 3 9.29 15.87 -25.70
N ALA A 4 8.18 16.24 -26.35
CA ALA A 4 7.16 17.05 -25.70
C ALA A 4 6.58 16.25 -24.52
N ARG A 5 6.81 16.74 -23.29
CA ARG A 5 6.35 16.10 -22.05
C ARG A 5 4.96 16.60 -21.66
N TYR A 6 3.97 16.25 -22.48
CA TYR A 6 2.59 16.71 -22.35
C TYR A 6 1.99 16.47 -20.96
N ALA A 7 2.16 15.26 -20.41
CA ALA A 7 1.65 14.94 -19.08
C ALA A 7 2.34 15.75 -17.98
N LEU A 8 3.65 16.03 -18.10
CA LEU A 8 4.38 16.81 -17.12
C LEU A 8 3.91 18.27 -17.11
N GLN A 9 3.68 18.84 -18.30
CA GLN A 9 3.14 20.20 -18.42
C GLN A 9 1.75 20.28 -17.76
N TYR A 10 0.86 19.34 -18.06
CA TYR A 10 -0.47 19.30 -17.46
C TYR A 10 -0.41 19.08 -15.94
N ALA A 11 0.43 18.15 -15.46
CA ALA A 11 0.64 17.93 -14.03
C ALA A 11 1.17 19.18 -13.31
N SER A 12 2.01 19.98 -13.98
CA SER A 12 2.54 21.23 -13.42
C SER A 12 1.43 22.28 -13.26
N GLN A 13 0.53 22.39 -14.24
CA GLN A 13 -0.67 23.25 -14.14
C GLN A 13 -1.59 22.81 -12.99
N LEU A 14 -1.81 21.50 -12.84
CA LEU A 14 -2.56 20.97 -11.71
C LEU A 14 -1.90 21.30 -10.37
N ALA A 15 -0.57 21.20 -10.28
CA ALA A 15 0.15 21.55 -9.06
C ALA A 15 -0.02 23.02 -8.69
N GLU A 16 0.12 23.94 -9.65
CA GLU A 16 -0.11 25.38 -9.43
C GLU A 16 -1.53 25.67 -8.95
N LEU A 17 -2.53 25.01 -9.55
CA LEU A 17 -3.93 25.18 -9.17
C LEU A 17 -4.21 24.60 -7.78
N LEU A 18 -3.71 23.40 -7.47
CA LEU A 18 -3.97 22.71 -6.21
C LEU A 18 -3.27 23.36 -5.02
N GLY A 19 -2.18 24.10 -5.25
CA GLY A 19 -1.55 24.97 -4.26
C GLY A 19 -0.08 24.62 -3.95
N PRO A 20 0.53 25.33 -2.99
CA PRO A 20 1.98 25.36 -2.81
C PRO A 20 2.60 24.04 -2.35
N ASP A 21 1.81 23.10 -1.81
CA ASP A 21 2.30 21.79 -1.35
C ASP A 21 2.32 20.73 -2.47
N TRP A 22 1.89 21.09 -3.67
CA TRP A 22 1.83 20.18 -4.81
C TRP A 22 3.04 20.32 -5.73
N ARG A 23 3.53 19.19 -6.24
CA ARG A 23 4.70 19.14 -7.13
C ARG A 23 4.48 18.15 -8.26
N ALA A 24 4.86 18.53 -9.47
CA ALA A 24 4.85 17.65 -10.63
C ALA A 24 6.24 17.04 -10.88
N GLY A 25 6.28 15.74 -11.20
CA GLY A 25 7.50 14.98 -11.46
C GLY A 25 7.42 14.25 -12.81
N GLY A 26 8.46 14.42 -13.63
CA GLY A 26 8.59 13.68 -14.88
C GLY A 26 9.11 12.26 -14.65
N CYS A 27 8.67 11.31 -15.45
CA CYS A 27 9.08 9.89 -15.36
C CYS A 27 9.75 9.37 -16.65
N GLY A 28 10.24 10.27 -17.49
CA GLY A 28 10.79 9.92 -18.80
C GLY A 28 9.75 9.59 -19.88
N SER A 29 8.45 9.63 -19.54
CA SER A 29 7.34 9.47 -20.50
C SER A 29 6.81 10.80 -21.00
N ALA A 30 6.32 10.82 -22.24
CA ALA A 30 5.59 11.96 -22.82
C ALA A 30 4.13 12.02 -22.33
N THR A 31 3.54 10.85 -22.07
CA THR A 31 2.11 10.68 -21.76
C THR A 31 1.83 10.41 -20.29
N PHE A 32 2.86 10.27 -19.47
CA PHE A 32 2.72 10.01 -18.04
C PHE A 32 3.59 10.95 -17.20
N ALA A 33 3.04 11.43 -16.08
CA ALA A 33 3.73 12.21 -15.07
C ALA A 33 3.19 11.86 -13.68
N VAL A 34 3.94 12.24 -12.66
CA VAL A 34 3.53 12.10 -11.26
C VAL A 34 3.17 13.47 -10.72
N LEU A 35 2.12 13.53 -9.91
CA LEU A 35 1.69 14.71 -9.18
C LEU A 35 1.64 14.34 -7.69
N SER A 36 2.57 14.88 -6.91
CA SER A 36 2.71 14.58 -5.48
C SER A 36 2.13 15.73 -4.66
N GLY A 37 1.34 15.41 -3.64
CA GLY A 37 0.77 16.34 -2.68
C GLY A 37 0.85 15.81 -1.25
N PRO A 38 0.22 16.48 -0.28
CA PRO A 38 0.25 16.08 1.13
C PRO A 38 -0.30 14.67 1.37
N GLY A 39 0.59 13.69 1.58
CA GLY A 39 0.21 12.30 1.88
C GLY A 39 -0.41 11.52 0.72
N ILE A 40 -0.33 12.04 -0.52
CA ILE A 40 -0.93 11.45 -1.71
C ILE A 40 -0.01 11.60 -2.93
N GLU A 41 0.05 10.57 -3.75
CA GLU A 41 0.64 10.65 -5.09
C GLU A 41 -0.40 10.28 -6.13
N LEU A 42 -0.43 11.03 -7.22
CA LEU A 42 -1.32 10.83 -8.34
C LEU A 42 -0.51 10.57 -9.61
N GLY A 43 -0.91 9.57 -10.39
CA GLY A 43 -0.46 9.38 -11.76
C GLY A 43 -1.32 10.22 -12.70
N VAL A 44 -0.69 11.07 -13.51
CA VAL A 44 -1.35 11.89 -14.54
C VAL A 44 -1.04 11.30 -15.90
N SER A 45 -2.05 10.79 -16.57
CA SER A 45 -1.96 10.17 -17.90
C SER A 45 -2.69 11.00 -18.94
N THR A 46 -2.05 11.19 -20.09
CA THR A 46 -2.58 11.99 -21.21
C THR A 46 -2.47 11.22 -22.52
N ALA A 47 -3.28 11.57 -23.52
CA ALA A 47 -3.14 11.04 -24.87
C ALA A 47 -1.90 11.60 -25.59
N SER A 48 -1.42 10.88 -26.61
CA SER A 48 -0.41 11.38 -27.56
C SER A 48 -0.92 11.20 -29.00
N PRO A 49 -1.04 12.29 -29.79
CA PRO A 49 -0.71 13.68 -29.44
C PRO A 49 -1.72 14.31 -28.47
N LEU A 50 -1.27 15.26 -27.64
CA LEU A 50 -2.15 16.02 -26.76
C LEU A 50 -2.84 17.15 -27.55
N ARG A 51 -4.17 17.23 -27.49
CA ARG A 51 -4.97 18.30 -28.08
C ARG A 51 -5.94 18.86 -27.05
N ALA A 52 -6.42 20.08 -27.27
CA ALA A 52 -7.57 20.60 -26.54
C ALA A 52 -8.76 19.64 -26.71
N GLY A 53 -9.28 19.11 -25.60
CA GLY A 53 -10.33 18.08 -25.60
C GLY A 53 -9.84 16.62 -25.45
N SER A 54 -8.53 16.35 -25.51
CA SER A 54 -7.98 15.03 -25.19
C SER A 54 -8.30 14.63 -23.74
N GLU A 55 -8.65 13.36 -23.52
CA GLU A 55 -8.84 12.82 -22.16
C GLU A 55 -7.55 12.95 -21.36
N VAL A 56 -7.68 13.47 -20.14
CA VAL A 56 -6.67 13.35 -19.09
C VAL A 56 -7.26 12.49 -17.99
N ARG A 57 -6.43 11.57 -17.50
CA ARG A 57 -6.77 10.67 -16.41
C ARG A 57 -5.82 10.89 -15.25
N VAL A 58 -6.37 11.11 -14.07
CA VAL A 58 -5.61 11.26 -12.83
C VAL A 58 -6.03 10.14 -11.90
N GLU A 59 -5.09 9.32 -11.46
CA GLU A 59 -5.34 8.16 -10.61
C GLU A 59 -4.43 8.18 -9.38
N THR A 60 -4.95 7.84 -8.21
CA THR A 60 -4.14 7.69 -7.00
C THR A 60 -3.06 6.61 -7.18
N ARG A 61 -1.98 6.69 -6.41
CA ARG A 61 -0.94 5.65 -6.38
C ARG A 61 -0.90 4.97 -5.01
N LEU A 62 -0.77 3.65 -5.04
CA LEU A 62 -0.75 2.82 -3.83
C LEU A 62 0.49 3.13 -2.98
N ARG A 63 0.25 3.41 -1.69
CA ARG A 63 1.26 3.55 -0.65
C ARG A 63 1.70 2.17 -0.15
N SER A 64 2.89 1.71 -0.50
CA SER A 64 3.36 0.36 -0.17
C SER A 64 3.58 0.10 1.32
N ASP A 65 3.65 1.16 2.12
CA ASP A 65 3.83 1.12 3.58
C ASP A 65 2.55 0.83 4.36
N LEU A 66 1.40 0.77 3.69
CA LEU A 66 0.08 0.52 4.27
C LEU A 66 -0.43 -0.90 3.99
N ALA A 67 -1.26 -1.41 4.91
CA ALA A 67 -1.89 -2.72 4.85
C ALA A 67 -3.12 -2.72 3.93
N TRP A 68 -2.91 -2.88 2.63
CA TRP A 68 -4.00 -2.86 1.65
C TRP A 68 -4.84 -4.15 1.69
N PRO A 69 -6.18 -4.05 1.77
CA PRO A 69 -7.05 -5.20 1.51
C PRO A 69 -6.88 -5.70 0.07
N ARG A 70 -7.31 -6.94 -0.21
CA ARG A 70 -7.54 -7.44 -1.58
C ARG A 70 -8.75 -6.78 -2.24
N ARG A 71 -8.92 -5.47 -2.08
CA ARG A 71 -9.96 -4.69 -2.72
C ARG A 71 -9.45 -4.18 -4.06
N THR A 72 -10.26 -4.35 -5.10
CA THR A 72 -10.01 -3.83 -6.44
C THR A 72 -10.68 -2.47 -6.68
N ASP A 73 -11.55 -2.04 -5.77
CA ASP A 73 -12.21 -0.73 -5.81
C ASP A 73 -11.28 0.34 -5.25
N TYR A 74 -10.28 0.67 -6.06
CA TYR A 74 -9.34 1.72 -5.76
C TYR A 74 -9.97 3.08 -6.06
N HIS A 75 -10.36 3.80 -5.00
CA HIS A 75 -11.04 5.09 -5.09
C HIS A 75 -10.03 6.22 -5.22
N GLY A 76 -10.07 6.92 -6.35
CA GLY A 76 -9.25 8.10 -6.58
C GLY A 76 -8.91 8.28 -8.05
N LYS A 77 -9.91 8.10 -8.92
CA LYS A 77 -9.78 8.36 -10.35
C LYS A 77 -10.63 9.56 -10.72
N VAL A 78 -9.99 10.54 -11.35
CA VAL A 78 -10.66 11.66 -12.02
C VAL A 78 -10.34 11.60 -13.50
N GLN A 79 -11.35 11.83 -14.32
CA GLN A 79 -11.21 12.04 -15.75
C GLN A 79 -11.63 13.45 -16.10
N GLY A 80 -10.89 14.07 -17.00
CA GLY A 80 -11.24 15.39 -17.54
C GLY A 80 -10.59 15.59 -18.90
N THR A 81 -10.42 16.85 -19.29
CA THR A 81 -9.87 17.19 -20.60
C THR A 81 -8.64 18.08 -20.47
N ALA A 82 -7.71 17.93 -21.42
CA ALA A 82 -6.48 18.71 -21.44
C ALA A 82 -6.68 20.24 -21.55
N GLY A 83 -7.87 20.68 -21.96
CA GLY A 83 -8.24 22.10 -22.07
C GLY A 83 -8.80 22.71 -20.79
N ASP A 84 -9.08 21.90 -19.76
CA ASP A 84 -9.71 22.37 -18.52
C ASP A 84 -9.04 21.76 -17.27
N PRO A 85 -7.78 22.15 -16.97
CA PRO A 85 -7.10 21.72 -15.77
C PRO A 85 -7.77 22.24 -14.48
N ALA A 86 -8.53 23.32 -14.54
CA ALA A 86 -9.24 23.88 -13.39
C ALA A 86 -10.36 22.94 -12.91
N ALA A 87 -11.18 22.42 -13.82
CA ALA A 87 -12.20 21.42 -13.47
C ALA A 87 -11.59 20.14 -12.91
N VAL A 88 -10.47 19.67 -13.48
CA VAL A 88 -9.76 18.49 -12.96
C VAL A 88 -9.20 18.74 -11.56
N ALA A 89 -8.57 19.89 -11.33
CA ALA A 89 -8.09 20.26 -10.00
C ALA A 89 -9.23 20.33 -8.97
N GLU A 90 -10.38 20.87 -9.36
CA GLU A 90 -11.55 20.94 -8.47
C GLU A 90 -12.13 19.55 -8.15
N ALA A 91 -12.22 18.66 -9.15
CA ALA A 91 -12.62 17.27 -8.92
C ALA A 91 -11.63 16.53 -8.00
N ILE A 92 -10.33 16.76 -8.14
CA ILE A 92 -9.31 16.23 -7.21
C ILE A 92 -9.61 16.70 -5.77
N ARG A 93 -9.89 17.99 -5.56
CA ARG A 93 -10.18 18.54 -4.23
C ARG A 93 -11.46 17.99 -3.63
N ARG A 94 -12.52 17.89 -4.43
CA ARG A 94 -13.87 17.54 -3.94
C ARG A 94 -14.07 16.04 -3.75
N GLU A 95 -13.44 15.23 -4.58
CA GLU A 95 -13.73 13.79 -4.65
C GLU A 95 -12.53 12.96 -4.21
N VAL A 96 -11.35 13.21 -4.78
CA VAL A 96 -10.17 12.37 -4.55
C VAL A 96 -9.59 12.58 -3.17
N LEU A 97 -9.34 13.83 -2.76
CA LEU A 97 -8.68 14.10 -1.48
C LEU A 97 -9.49 13.62 -0.26
N PRO A 98 -10.82 13.84 -0.17
CA PRO A 98 -11.60 13.33 0.95
C PRO A 98 -11.65 11.81 0.98
N ALA A 99 -11.88 11.17 -0.18
CA ALA A 99 -11.91 9.71 -0.28
C ALA A 99 -10.55 9.08 0.08
N TRP A 100 -9.46 9.68 -0.40
CA TRP A 100 -8.10 9.25 -0.06
C TRP A 100 -7.80 9.39 1.43
N THR A 101 -8.18 10.50 2.04
CA THR A 101 -7.93 10.76 3.47
C THR A 101 -8.66 9.74 4.35
N ALA A 102 -9.93 9.46 4.03
CA ALA A 102 -10.71 8.45 4.74
C ALA A 102 -10.08 7.05 4.60
N LEU A 103 -9.66 6.69 3.39
CA LEU A 103 -9.02 5.42 3.10
C LEU A 103 -7.68 5.28 3.82
N VAL A 104 -6.79 6.27 3.73
CA VAL A 104 -5.49 6.24 4.43
C VAL A 104 -5.68 6.11 5.93
N THR A 105 -6.65 6.83 6.52
CA THR A 105 -6.95 6.71 7.95
C THR A 105 -7.35 5.28 8.35
N GLU A 106 -8.23 4.65 7.56
CA GLU A 106 -8.62 3.25 7.74
C GLU A 106 -7.40 2.32 7.64
N LEU A 107 -6.61 2.49 6.57
CA LEU A 107 -5.44 1.66 6.30
C LEU A 107 -4.34 1.84 7.36
N GLU A 108 -4.15 3.03 7.91
CA GLU A 108 -3.20 3.29 9.00
C GLU A 108 -3.66 2.63 10.30
N ALA A 109 -4.97 2.66 10.61
CA ALA A 109 -5.51 1.92 11.76
C ALA A 109 -5.30 0.40 11.60
N ARG A 110 -5.60 -0.13 10.41
CA ARG A 110 -5.39 -1.56 10.07
C ARG A 110 -3.91 -1.94 10.12
N THR A 111 -3.04 -1.10 9.59
CA THR A 111 -1.58 -1.27 9.61
C THR A 111 -1.05 -1.31 11.05
N ARG A 112 -1.54 -0.42 11.91
CA ARG A 112 -1.19 -0.42 13.34
C ARG A 112 -1.61 -1.72 14.01
N LEU A 113 -2.86 -2.17 13.80
CA LEU A 113 -3.37 -3.43 14.35
C LEU A 113 -2.53 -4.63 13.90
N GLN A 114 -2.27 -4.75 12.60
CA GLN A 114 -1.44 -5.83 12.05
C GLN A 114 -0.05 -5.85 12.67
N ARG A 115 0.60 -4.69 12.76
CA ARG A 115 1.95 -4.58 13.34
C ARG A 115 1.95 -4.92 14.83
N SER A 116 0.96 -4.46 15.61
CA SER A 116 0.90 -4.77 17.04
C SER A 116 0.64 -6.26 17.28
N SER A 117 -0.34 -6.85 16.59
CA SER A 117 -0.66 -8.27 16.74
C SER A 117 0.51 -9.16 16.32
N LEU A 118 1.15 -8.85 15.19
CA LEU A 118 2.30 -9.60 14.70
C LEU A 118 3.49 -9.51 15.65
N ARG A 119 3.79 -8.32 16.19
CA ARG A 119 4.90 -8.15 17.15
C ARG A 119 4.65 -8.92 18.44
N GLN A 120 3.43 -8.86 18.96
CA GLN A 120 3.05 -9.59 20.17
C GLN A 120 3.18 -11.10 19.95
N PHE A 121 2.59 -11.62 18.87
CA PHE A 121 2.62 -13.04 18.58
C PHE A 121 4.02 -13.55 18.24
N ALA A 122 4.76 -12.85 17.37
CA ALA A 122 6.10 -13.28 16.97
C ALA A 122 7.06 -13.36 18.18
N SER A 123 6.92 -12.45 19.14
CA SER A 123 7.71 -12.49 20.39
C SER A 123 7.37 -13.73 21.23
N LEU A 124 6.09 -14.07 21.34
CA LEU A 124 5.64 -15.27 22.04
C LEU A 124 6.14 -16.53 21.32
N ALA A 125 5.97 -16.60 20.00
CA ALA A 125 6.42 -17.71 19.17
C ALA A 125 7.94 -17.92 19.25
N ALA A 126 8.73 -16.85 19.24
CA ALA A 126 10.18 -16.90 19.40
C ALA A 126 10.58 -17.51 20.76
N ALA A 127 9.91 -17.11 21.84
CA ALA A 127 10.12 -17.69 23.17
C ALA A 127 9.74 -19.19 23.21
N THR A 128 8.75 -19.61 22.43
CA THR A 128 8.31 -21.01 22.35
C THR A 128 9.28 -21.91 21.58
N VAL A 129 9.86 -21.44 20.47
CA VAL A 129 10.74 -22.28 19.63
C VAL A 129 12.16 -22.40 20.17
N GLY A 130 12.57 -21.54 21.10
CA GLY A 130 13.79 -21.69 21.90
C GLY A 130 14.79 -20.53 21.79
N GLU A 131 15.86 -20.62 22.58
CA GLU A 131 16.94 -19.62 22.60
C GLU A 131 17.61 -19.51 21.22
N GLY A 132 17.89 -18.28 20.77
CA GLY A 132 18.48 -18.01 19.45
C GLY A 132 17.47 -17.77 18.32
N ALA A 133 16.17 -17.75 18.61
CA ALA A 133 15.16 -17.36 17.62
C ALA A 133 15.32 -15.89 17.18
N THR A 134 15.29 -15.65 15.87
CA THR A 134 15.38 -14.31 15.27
C THR A 134 14.10 -13.97 14.51
N ILE A 135 13.60 -12.75 14.70
CA ILE A 135 12.41 -12.23 14.02
C ILE A 135 12.83 -11.14 13.03
N HIS A 136 12.45 -11.30 11.76
CA HIS A 136 12.62 -10.27 10.73
C HIS A 136 11.24 -9.78 10.28
N TYR A 137 10.92 -8.52 10.56
CA TYR A 137 9.67 -7.92 10.07
C TYR A 137 9.84 -7.50 8.61
N GLY A 138 8.92 -7.92 7.76
CA GLY A 138 8.93 -7.62 6.33
C GLY A 138 8.71 -6.13 6.03
N SER A 139 9.08 -5.71 4.81
CA SER A 139 8.81 -4.36 4.30
C SER A 139 7.32 -4.09 4.08
N ARG A 140 6.52 -5.14 3.89
CA ARG A 140 5.06 -5.07 3.87
C ARG A 140 4.50 -5.20 5.29
N PRO A 141 3.52 -4.37 5.69
CA PRO A 141 2.83 -4.56 6.96
C PRO A 141 2.22 -5.95 7.08
N GLY A 142 2.25 -6.50 8.29
CA GLY A 142 1.58 -7.77 8.59
C GLY A 142 2.35 -9.03 8.20
N VAL A 143 3.63 -8.94 7.79
CA VAL A 143 4.46 -10.13 7.52
C VAL A 143 5.74 -10.12 8.37
N ALA A 144 6.10 -11.25 8.96
CA ALA A 144 7.37 -11.46 9.62
C ALA A 144 7.92 -12.85 9.34
N ASP A 145 9.24 -12.98 9.27
CA ASP A 145 9.94 -14.26 9.24
C ASP A 145 10.47 -14.55 10.64
N LEU A 146 10.11 -15.72 11.17
CA LEU A 146 10.67 -16.28 12.39
C LEU A 146 11.65 -17.39 12.02
N ARG A 147 12.88 -17.33 12.51
CA ARG A 147 13.90 -18.36 12.29
C ARG A 147 14.45 -18.83 13.63
N TRP A 148 14.73 -20.11 13.77
CA TRP A 148 15.34 -20.71 14.96
C TRP A 148 16.26 -21.87 14.57
N ASP A 149 17.03 -22.37 15.53
CA ASP A 149 17.89 -23.53 15.27
C ASP A 149 17.03 -24.77 15.00
N GLY A 150 17.01 -25.21 13.74
CA GLY A 150 16.19 -26.31 13.28
C GLY A 150 14.90 -25.92 12.54
N GLY A 151 14.63 -24.65 12.25
CA GLY A 151 13.48 -24.31 11.40
C GLY A 151 13.23 -22.84 11.11
N TRP A 152 12.18 -22.59 10.33
CA TRP A 152 11.68 -21.26 10.05
C TRP A 152 10.18 -21.27 9.77
N ALA A 153 9.54 -20.12 10.00
CA ALA A 153 8.12 -19.90 9.74
C ALA A 153 7.90 -18.49 9.20
N VAL A 154 6.92 -18.33 8.31
CA VAL A 154 6.45 -17.01 7.87
C VAL A 154 5.16 -16.70 8.60
N LEU A 155 5.12 -15.61 9.36
CA LEU A 155 3.95 -15.19 10.13
C LEU A 155 3.21 -14.07 9.38
N TRP A 156 1.91 -14.24 9.19
CA TRP A 156 1.03 -13.33 8.48
C TRP A 156 -0.09 -12.87 9.40
N ALA A 157 -0.24 -11.56 9.56
CA ALA A 157 -1.38 -10.95 10.21
C ALA A 157 -2.42 -10.53 9.16
N ASP A 158 -3.65 -11.02 9.31
CA ASP A 158 -4.77 -10.60 8.48
C ASP A 158 -5.29 -9.21 8.89
N ASP A 159 -6.44 -8.81 8.37
CA ASP A 159 -7.01 -7.50 8.64
C ASP A 159 -7.66 -7.31 10.00
N LYS A 160 -7.95 -8.40 10.68
CA LYS A 160 -8.45 -8.43 12.05
C LYS A 160 -7.30 -8.61 13.05
N GLY A 161 -6.07 -8.74 12.54
CA GLY A 161 -4.89 -9.01 13.35
C GLY A 161 -4.79 -10.48 13.80
N CYS A 162 -5.54 -11.39 13.18
CA CYS A 162 -5.39 -12.82 13.38
C CYS A 162 -4.11 -13.29 12.70
N ILE A 163 -3.35 -14.15 13.38
CA ILE A 163 -2.07 -14.65 12.89
C ILE A 163 -2.24 -16.02 12.25
N SER A 164 -1.66 -16.16 11.07
CA SER A 164 -1.54 -17.44 10.34
C SER A 164 -0.11 -17.61 9.87
N SER A 165 0.24 -18.82 9.42
CA SER A 165 1.50 -19.08 8.74
C SER A 165 1.24 -19.86 7.46
N PRO A 166 1.52 -19.27 6.28
CA PRO A 166 1.43 -20.02 5.02
C PRO A 166 2.57 -21.03 4.85
N HIS A 167 3.63 -20.95 5.66
CA HIS A 167 4.77 -21.84 5.55
C HIS A 167 5.50 -22.00 6.88
N VAL A 168 5.58 -23.24 7.36
CA VAL A 168 6.41 -23.65 8.49
C VAL A 168 7.28 -24.81 8.02
N GLN A 169 8.59 -24.66 8.10
CA GLN A 169 9.55 -25.73 7.82
C GLN A 169 10.34 -26.04 9.08
N THR A 170 10.39 -27.31 9.46
CA THR A 170 11.13 -27.75 10.64
C THR A 170 11.96 -29.00 10.35
N ARG A 171 13.12 -29.07 11.00
CA ARG A 171 13.98 -30.25 11.14
C ARG A 171 13.91 -30.85 12.55
N HIS A 172 13.40 -30.11 13.54
CA HIS A 172 13.29 -30.53 14.95
C HIS A 172 11.89 -30.27 15.51
N VAL A 173 11.32 -31.31 16.12
CA VAL A 173 9.85 -31.42 16.27
C VAL A 173 9.30 -30.66 17.48
N ARG A 174 10.01 -30.61 18.62
CA ARG A 174 9.47 -30.09 19.89
C ARG A 174 8.97 -28.64 19.85
N GLY A 175 9.75 -27.70 19.30
CA GLY A 175 9.34 -26.29 19.21
C GLY A 175 8.33 -26.02 18.09
N ALA A 176 8.41 -26.81 17.01
CA ALA A 176 7.52 -26.65 15.86
C ALA A 176 6.10 -27.15 16.15
N GLU A 177 5.93 -28.24 16.90
CA GLU A 177 4.61 -28.72 17.33
C GLU A 177 3.90 -27.70 18.22
N ALA A 178 4.62 -27.05 19.14
CA ALA A 178 4.08 -26.00 19.98
C ALA A 178 3.68 -24.76 19.16
N LEU A 179 4.50 -24.35 18.20
CA LEU A 179 4.15 -23.25 17.27
C LEU A 179 2.92 -23.59 16.43
N LEU A 180 2.82 -24.81 15.90
CA LEU A 180 1.66 -25.26 15.12
C LEU A 180 0.39 -25.30 15.98
N ALA A 181 0.49 -25.75 17.23
CA ALA A 181 -0.62 -25.73 18.19
C ALA A 181 -1.07 -24.29 18.48
N MET A 182 -0.14 -23.35 18.68
CA MET A 182 -0.44 -21.94 18.86
C MET A 182 -1.16 -21.34 17.64
N LEU A 183 -0.64 -21.58 16.43
CA LEU A 183 -1.26 -21.10 15.20
C LEU A 183 -2.69 -21.67 15.02
N THR A 184 -2.89 -22.94 15.37
CA THR A 184 -4.20 -23.60 15.28
C THR A 184 -5.20 -23.05 16.30
N ALA A 185 -4.75 -22.68 17.50
CA ALA A 185 -5.59 -22.09 18.55
C ALA A 185 -6.00 -20.64 18.26
N ILE A 186 -5.24 -19.93 17.43
CA ILE A 186 -5.43 -18.49 17.13
C ILE A 186 -6.09 -18.28 15.77
N SER A 187 -6.02 -19.27 14.87
CA SER A 187 -6.89 -19.32 13.70
C SER A 187 -8.34 -19.24 14.18
N PRO A 188 -9.15 -18.27 13.72
CA PRO A 188 -10.58 -18.36 13.93
C PRO A 188 -11.01 -19.70 13.35
N SER A 189 -11.62 -20.55 14.17
CA SER A 189 -12.24 -21.80 13.75
C SER A 189 -12.90 -21.56 12.40
N ALA A 190 -12.51 -22.33 11.39
CA ALA A 190 -13.19 -22.35 10.11
C ALA A 190 -14.65 -22.75 10.37
N VAL A 191 -15.49 -21.75 10.64
CA VAL A 191 -16.94 -21.85 10.61
C VAL A 191 -17.32 -21.35 9.22
N SER A 192 -17.33 -22.28 8.29
CA SER A 192 -18.17 -22.27 7.09
C SER A 192 -18.49 -23.72 6.76
#